data_AF-A0A8J4CBJ2-F1
#
_entry.id   AF-A0A8J4CBJ2-F1
#
_cell.length_a   1.000
_cell.length_b   1.000
_cell.length_c   1.000
_cell.angle_alpha   90.00
_cell.angle_beta   90.00
_cell.angle_gamma   90.00
#
_symmetry.space_group_name_H-M   'P 1'
#
loop_
_entity.id
_entity.type
_entity.pdbx_description
1 polymer ?
#
loop_
_entity_poly.entity_id
_entity_poly.type
_entity_poly.pdbx_seq_one_letter_code
_entity_poly.pdbx_strand_id
1 'polypeptide(L)'
;WPLVHSCSILAFDINLEQFPSISASCLCISDRKACAKANTYLFLFHVVKRQMTEESHPYLSYNKSEDVPTLVGNWVEERNLKDLTGISRNLGATEILKDTLTTDKTSPSRARAQGNTLLATHPRVIEHVQAQTHPADWQSTLQASYRPPTETRVAGMYMDLPKMGPRERMLAEQMMREARELPPEAQATISGGPVPITTASVYGADYQSHDLTGVQVGTKVTKDPDGRPAQRDPTFLAETNIMSKQLADRIMGNKAKEAGAQDTTLLPNPDVPVTIYTEAVAKQTYGGVFPGTTTLNSSSPFGKSTNFTKPMSDYSKVVIDE
;
A
#
# COMPACT_ATOMS: atom_id res chain seq x y z
N TRP A 1 47.32 -18.95 -34.37
CA TRP A 1 48.73 -18.91 -33.98
C TRP A 1 49.45 -17.87 -34.85
N PRO A 2 49.57 -16.61 -34.41
CA PRO A 2 50.51 -15.68 -35.02
C PRO A 2 51.86 -15.77 -34.30
N LEU A 3 52.95 -15.80 -35.08
CA LEU A 3 54.33 -15.72 -34.61
C LEU A 3 54.57 -14.38 -33.90
N VAL A 4 54.69 -14.40 -32.58
CA VAL A 4 55.12 -13.25 -31.79
C VAL A 4 56.65 -13.16 -31.89
N HIS A 5 57.16 -12.15 -32.61
CA HIS A 5 58.57 -11.78 -32.57
C HIS A 5 58.85 -11.01 -31.28
N SER A 6 59.70 -11.56 -30.41
CA SER A 6 60.18 -10.89 -29.21
C SER A 6 61.13 -9.74 -29.59
N CYS A 7 60.72 -8.51 -29.32
CA CYS A 7 61.56 -7.32 -29.45
C CYS A 7 62.16 -7.00 -28.08
N SER A 8 63.48 -7.17 -27.91
CA SER A 8 64.18 -6.80 -26.67
C SER A 8 64.51 -5.31 -26.70
N ILE A 9 63.86 -4.52 -25.84
CA ILE A 9 64.18 -3.10 -25.63
C ILE A 9 65.22 -3.03 -24.51
N LEU A 10 66.42 -2.54 -24.82
CA LEU A 10 67.40 -2.16 -23.81
C LEU A 10 66.90 -0.90 -23.08
N ALA A 11 66.69 -1.00 -21.77
CA ALA A 11 66.34 0.13 -20.92
C ALA A 11 67.50 1.14 -20.89
N PHE A 12 67.20 2.40 -21.16
CA PHE A 12 68.08 3.53 -20.87
C PHE A 12 67.43 4.35 -19.75
N ASP A 13 68.17 4.62 -18.69
CA ASP A 13 67.76 5.56 -17.65
C ASP A 13 67.79 6.98 -18.20
N ILE A 14 66.62 7.62 -18.23
CA ILE A 14 66.47 9.05 -18.43
C ILE A 14 65.90 9.61 -17.13
N ASN A 15 66.66 10.50 -16.50
CA ASN A 15 66.28 11.13 -15.24
C ASN A 15 65.05 12.03 -15.44
N LEU A 16 63.92 11.67 -14.82
CA LEU A 16 62.57 12.19 -15.11
C LEU A 16 62.08 13.20 -14.05
N GLU A 17 62.96 14.07 -13.52
CA GLU A 17 62.55 15.10 -12.56
C GLU A 17 62.00 16.40 -13.18
N GLN A 18 61.92 16.54 -14.51
CA GLN A 18 61.56 17.84 -15.12
C GLN A 18 60.55 17.87 -16.28
N PHE A 19 59.90 16.76 -16.68
CA PHE A 19 58.91 16.80 -17.78
C PHE A 19 57.75 15.81 -17.56
N PRO A 20 56.48 16.26 -17.45
CA PRO A 20 55.38 15.39 -17.00
C PRO A 20 54.67 14.60 -18.12
N SER A 21 55.16 14.58 -19.36
CA SER A 21 54.64 13.65 -20.38
C SER A 21 55.59 13.44 -21.56
N ILE A 22 55.97 12.18 -21.81
CA ILE A 22 56.61 11.75 -23.05
C ILE A 22 55.64 10.78 -23.73
N SER A 23 55.16 11.15 -24.92
CA SER A 23 54.39 10.29 -25.80
C SER A 23 55.34 9.68 -26.83
N ALA A 24 55.49 8.35 -26.82
CA ALA A 24 56.30 7.62 -27.80
C ALA A 24 55.40 6.67 -28.60
N SER A 25 55.27 6.93 -29.90
CA SER A 25 54.54 6.08 -30.84
C SER A 25 55.55 5.21 -31.60
N CYS A 26 55.49 3.89 -31.43
CA CYS A 26 56.36 2.96 -32.16
C CYS A 26 55.59 2.41 -33.38
N LEU A 27 56.05 2.74 -34.59
CA LEU A 27 55.50 2.25 -35.85
C LEU A 27 56.51 1.28 -36.48
N CYS A 28 56.19 -0.02 -36.54
CA CYS A 28 57.02 -1.01 -37.22
C CYS A 28 56.67 -1.01 -38.72
N ILE A 29 57.45 -0.30 -39.54
CA ILE A 29 57.42 -0.45 -41.00
C ILE A 29 58.46 -1.51 -41.37
N SER A 30 58.02 -2.52 -42.13
CA SER A 30 58.92 -3.47 -42.79
C SER A 30 59.88 -2.70 -43.69
N ASP A 31 61.17 -2.89 -43.45
CA ASP A 31 62.32 -2.27 -44.12
C ASP A 31 62.70 -0.84 -43.71
N ARG A 32 63.74 -0.81 -42.85
CA ARG A 32 64.73 0.25 -42.59
C ARG A 32 64.22 1.60 -42.07
N LYS A 33 64.64 1.88 -40.83
CA LYS A 33 64.65 3.14 -40.04
C LYS A 33 63.42 3.33 -39.13
N ALA A 34 63.68 3.28 -37.82
CA ALA A 34 62.76 3.80 -36.80
C ALA A 34 63.17 5.25 -36.47
N CYS A 35 62.22 6.17 -36.56
CA CYS A 35 62.39 7.55 -36.10
C CYS A 35 61.42 7.79 -34.93
N ALA A 36 61.95 8.20 -33.78
CA ALA A 36 61.15 8.72 -32.68
C ALA A 36 61.24 10.26 -32.68
N LYS A 37 60.10 10.94 -32.52
CA LYS A 37 60.02 12.40 -32.45
C LYS A 37 59.66 12.79 -31.02
N ALA A 38 60.64 13.27 -30.26
CA ALA A 38 60.40 14.04 -29.04
C ALA A 38 60.55 15.52 -29.40
N ASN A 39 59.65 16.37 -28.89
CA ASN A 39 59.72 17.81 -29.15
C ASN A 39 61.12 18.34 -28.79
N THR A 40 61.77 18.91 -29.81
CA THR A 40 63.05 19.64 -29.80
C THR A 40 64.35 18.87 -30.13
N TYR A 41 64.41 17.53 -30.16
CA TYR A 41 65.62 16.82 -30.63
C TYR A 41 65.30 15.53 -31.42
N LEU A 42 65.92 15.38 -32.60
CA LEU A 42 65.83 14.19 -33.45
C LEU A 42 67.00 13.25 -33.13
N PHE A 43 66.74 12.09 -32.52
CA PHE A 43 67.74 11.06 -32.28
C PHE A 43 67.64 9.97 -33.36
N LEU A 44 68.69 9.82 -34.18
CA LEU A 44 68.85 8.70 -35.11
C LEU A 44 69.56 7.55 -34.38
N PHE A 45 68.87 6.43 -34.18
CA PHE A 45 69.50 5.21 -33.66
C PHE A 45 69.92 4.30 -34.82
N HIS A 46 71.23 4.09 -34.94
CA HIS A 46 71.78 3.05 -35.80
C HIS A 46 71.72 1.71 -35.07
N VAL A 47 70.78 0.85 -35.46
CA VAL A 47 70.73 -0.54 -34.99
C VAL A 47 71.83 -1.32 -35.70
N VAL A 48 72.96 -1.52 -35.03
CA VAL A 48 74.00 -2.45 -35.48
C VAL A 48 73.51 -3.87 -35.18
N LYS A 49 73.13 -4.62 -36.22
CA LYS A 49 72.92 -6.07 -36.11
C LYS A 49 74.25 -6.73 -35.75
N ARG A 50 74.49 -7.01 -34.46
CA ARG A 50 75.46 -8.03 -34.06
C ARG A 50 74.89 -9.37 -34.48
N GLN A 51 75.49 -9.99 -35.49
CA GLN A 51 75.31 -11.41 -35.75
C GLN A 51 75.87 -12.17 -34.55
N MET A 52 74.98 -12.66 -33.67
CA MET A 52 75.35 -13.74 -32.75
C MET A 52 75.60 -14.97 -33.61
N THR A 53 76.86 -15.40 -33.66
CA THR A 53 77.23 -16.70 -34.21
C THR A 53 76.51 -17.79 -33.43
N GLU A 54 75.95 -18.70 -34.20
CA GLU A 54 75.00 -19.73 -33.84
C GLU A 54 75.67 -20.84 -33.01
N GLU A 55 75.58 -20.75 -31.69
CA GLU A 55 75.49 -21.90 -30.79
C GLU A 55 74.24 -21.69 -29.94
N SER A 56 73.11 -22.26 -30.35
CA SER A 56 71.79 -22.05 -29.72
C SER A 56 71.61 -22.80 -28.39
N HIS A 57 72.67 -23.39 -27.86
CA HIS A 57 72.67 -24.12 -26.60
C HIS A 57 73.35 -23.29 -25.52
N PRO A 58 72.74 -23.19 -24.32
CA PRO A 58 73.37 -22.50 -23.22
C PRO A 58 74.68 -23.21 -22.87
N TYR A 59 75.80 -22.51 -22.99
CA TYR A 59 77.10 -23.02 -22.62
C TYR A 59 77.27 -22.95 -21.09
N LEU A 60 77.10 -24.09 -20.41
CA LEU A 60 77.00 -24.21 -18.95
C LEU A 60 78.19 -24.94 -18.30
N SER A 61 79.34 -24.99 -18.97
CA SER A 61 80.53 -25.72 -18.50
C SER A 61 81.21 -25.09 -17.28
N TYR A 62 81.00 -23.79 -17.06
CA TYR A 62 81.50 -23.03 -15.90
C TYR A 62 80.38 -22.83 -14.85
N ASN A 63 80.73 -22.39 -13.64
CA ASN A 63 79.79 -22.19 -12.52
C ASN A 63 79.03 -23.48 -12.10
N LYS A 64 79.78 -24.58 -11.90
CA LYS A 64 79.21 -25.86 -11.43
C LYS A 64 78.90 -25.87 -9.92
N SER A 65 79.49 -24.93 -9.18
CA SER A 65 79.24 -24.65 -7.77
C SER A 65 77.92 -23.89 -7.56
N GLU A 66 77.43 -23.83 -6.31
CA GLU A 66 76.26 -23.01 -5.92
C GLU A 66 76.50 -21.50 -6.14
N ASP A 67 77.75 -21.08 -6.28
CA ASP A 67 78.10 -19.70 -6.63
C ASP A 67 78.42 -19.49 -8.11
N VAL A 68 78.18 -18.27 -8.58
CA VAL A 68 78.34 -17.82 -9.98
C VAL A 68 79.48 -16.79 -10.07
N PRO A 69 80.74 -17.20 -9.82
CA PRO A 69 81.88 -16.29 -9.80
C PRO A 69 82.32 -15.86 -11.21
N THR A 70 82.17 -16.73 -12.21
CA THR A 70 82.65 -16.45 -13.57
C THR A 70 81.54 -15.86 -14.44
N LEU A 71 81.87 -14.84 -15.24
CA LEU A 71 80.95 -14.15 -16.15
C LEU A 71 80.82 -14.85 -17.52
N VAL A 72 80.90 -16.18 -17.53
CA VAL A 72 80.83 -17.01 -18.74
C VAL A 72 79.45 -17.67 -18.81
N GLY A 73 78.80 -17.60 -19.98
CA GLY A 73 77.43 -18.12 -20.17
C GLY A 73 76.35 -17.16 -19.69
N ASN A 74 75.21 -17.69 -19.25
CA ASN A 74 74.02 -16.92 -18.84
C ASN A 74 74.08 -16.47 -17.37
N TRP A 75 75.20 -15.87 -16.96
CA TRP A 75 75.46 -15.51 -15.56
C TRP A 75 74.51 -14.44 -15.02
N VAL A 76 73.92 -13.60 -15.89
CA VAL A 76 72.99 -12.52 -15.48
C VAL A 76 71.68 -13.09 -14.97
N GLU A 77 71.06 -14.02 -15.71
CA GLU A 77 69.85 -14.70 -15.25
C GLU A 77 70.15 -15.57 -14.02
N GLU A 78 71.28 -16.28 -14.01
CA GLU A 78 71.67 -17.14 -12.89
C GLU A 78 71.89 -16.37 -11.58
N ARG A 79 72.44 -15.16 -11.64
CA ARG A 79 72.57 -14.28 -10.47
C ARG A 79 71.22 -13.77 -9.99
N ASN A 80 70.39 -13.27 -10.89
CA ASN A 80 69.06 -12.79 -10.53
C ASN A 80 68.19 -13.93 -9.93
N LEU A 81 68.27 -15.13 -10.50
CA LEU A 81 67.58 -16.30 -9.97
C LEU A 81 68.12 -16.71 -8.60
N LYS A 82 69.44 -16.60 -8.40
CA LYS A 82 70.08 -16.82 -7.09
C LYS A 82 69.65 -15.77 -6.07
N ASP A 83 69.55 -14.50 -6.43
CA ASP A 83 69.11 -13.45 -5.52
C ASP A 83 67.63 -13.65 -5.11
N LEU A 84 66.79 -14.13 -6.02
CA LEU A 84 65.37 -14.39 -5.77
C LEU A 84 65.08 -15.70 -5.02
N THR A 85 65.81 -16.78 -5.33
CA THR A 85 65.49 -18.14 -4.85
C THR A 85 66.59 -18.80 -4.04
N GLY A 86 67.78 -18.19 -3.96
CA GLY A 86 68.99 -18.76 -3.36
C GLY A 86 69.72 -19.76 -4.25
N ILE A 87 69.16 -20.17 -5.41
CA ILE A 87 69.66 -21.27 -6.25
C ILE A 87 69.79 -20.81 -7.70
N SER A 88 70.96 -21.00 -8.32
CA SER A 88 71.25 -20.52 -9.68
C SER A 88 70.82 -21.47 -10.81
N ARG A 89 70.78 -22.79 -10.57
CA ARG A 89 70.49 -23.81 -11.61
C ARG A 89 69.56 -24.92 -11.11
N ASN A 90 70.10 -26.08 -10.76
CA ASN A 90 69.35 -27.23 -10.28
C ASN A 90 69.58 -27.40 -8.77
N LEU A 91 68.50 -27.56 -7.99
CA LEU A 91 68.60 -27.84 -6.56
C LEU A 91 69.37 -29.14 -6.28
N GLY A 92 69.22 -30.15 -7.13
CA GLY A 92 70.05 -31.36 -7.04
C GLY A 92 71.56 -31.09 -7.10
N ALA A 93 72.03 -30.05 -7.80
CA ALA A 93 73.46 -29.70 -7.83
C ALA A 93 73.91 -29.01 -6.53
N THR A 94 73.05 -28.20 -5.90
CA THR A 94 73.36 -27.52 -4.63
C THR A 94 73.25 -28.47 -3.44
N GLU A 95 72.30 -29.40 -3.45
CA GLU A 95 72.16 -30.45 -2.42
C GLU A 95 73.32 -31.44 -2.43
N ILE A 96 73.81 -31.85 -3.61
CA ILE A 96 75.00 -32.72 -3.71
C ILE A 96 76.24 -32.03 -3.12
N LEU A 97 76.41 -30.71 -3.37
CA LEU A 97 77.53 -29.95 -2.82
C LEU A 97 77.44 -29.85 -1.29
N LYS A 98 76.23 -29.64 -0.74
CA LYS A 98 76.00 -29.63 0.71
C LYS A 98 76.30 -31.00 1.34
N ASP A 99 75.91 -32.09 0.68
CA ASP A 99 76.16 -33.47 1.13
C ASP A 99 77.67 -33.84 1.12
N THR A 100 78.47 -33.28 0.20
CA THR A 100 79.93 -33.48 0.16
C THR A 100 80.72 -32.71 1.22
N LEU A 101 80.13 -31.65 1.80
CA LEU A 101 80.76 -30.83 2.84
C LEU A 101 80.45 -31.35 4.26
N THR A 102 79.43 -32.19 4.42
CA THR A 102 79.12 -32.85 5.69
C THR A 102 80.00 -34.08 5.91
N THR A 103 80.78 -34.09 7.01
CA THR A 103 81.87 -35.03 7.29
C THR A 103 81.42 -36.41 7.80
N ASP A 104 80.26 -36.91 7.38
CA ASP A 104 79.74 -38.22 7.79
C ASP A 104 79.71 -39.19 6.61
N LYS A 105 80.76 -40.02 6.48
CA LYS A 105 80.95 -40.97 5.36
C LYS A 105 80.20 -42.30 5.52
N THR A 106 79.26 -42.42 6.46
CA THR A 106 78.62 -43.70 6.83
C THR A 106 77.18 -43.86 6.35
N SER A 107 76.63 -42.94 5.56
CA SER A 107 75.30 -43.09 4.94
C SER A 107 75.37 -42.95 3.41
N PRO A 108 74.69 -43.81 2.63
CA PRO A 108 74.52 -43.56 1.20
C PRO A 108 73.79 -42.23 1.01
N SER A 109 74.43 -41.29 0.31
CA SER A 109 74.00 -39.90 0.03
C SER A 109 72.47 -39.75 -0.04
N ARG A 110 71.90 -39.02 0.91
CA ARG A 110 70.46 -38.71 1.00
C ARG A 110 70.01 -37.91 -0.22
N ALA A 111 70.90 -37.09 -0.78
CA ALA A 111 70.65 -36.28 -1.98
C ALA A 111 70.41 -37.12 -3.25
N ARG A 112 71.03 -38.32 -3.38
CA ARG A 112 70.73 -39.24 -4.50
C ARG A 112 69.41 -39.99 -4.33
N ALA A 113 68.91 -40.15 -3.10
CA ALA A 113 67.73 -40.95 -2.82
C ALA A 113 66.40 -40.17 -2.93
N GLN A 114 66.40 -38.85 -2.67
CA GLN A 114 65.16 -38.05 -2.63
C GLN A 114 64.72 -37.47 -3.99
N GLY A 115 65.61 -37.38 -4.98
CA GLY A 115 65.28 -36.84 -6.30
C GLY A 115 64.95 -35.34 -6.31
N ASN A 116 65.16 -34.67 -7.44
CA ASN A 116 65.05 -33.21 -7.60
C ASN A 116 63.59 -32.70 -7.72
N THR A 117 62.64 -33.28 -6.99
CA THR A 117 61.19 -33.04 -7.19
C THR A 117 60.59 -31.99 -6.27
N LEU A 118 61.25 -31.64 -5.16
CA LEU A 118 60.79 -30.63 -4.20
C LEU A 118 61.40 -29.26 -4.49
N LEU A 119 61.02 -28.67 -5.63
CA LEU A 119 61.49 -27.35 -6.08
C LEU A 119 60.38 -26.31 -5.96
N ALA A 120 60.66 -25.17 -5.33
CA ALA A 120 59.80 -23.99 -5.42
C ALA A 120 59.90 -23.40 -6.83
N THR A 121 58.93 -23.75 -7.69
CA THR A 121 58.94 -23.39 -9.11
C THR A 121 58.26 -22.06 -9.41
N HIS A 122 57.34 -21.59 -8.55
CA HIS A 122 56.59 -20.35 -8.77
C HIS A 122 57.45 -19.10 -9.07
N PRO A 123 58.45 -18.74 -8.23
CA PRO A 123 59.30 -17.57 -8.49
C PRO A 123 60.18 -17.70 -9.74
N ARG A 124 60.33 -18.92 -10.26
CA ARG A 124 61.19 -19.23 -11.42
C ARG A 124 60.45 -19.16 -12.75
N VAL A 125 59.12 -19.30 -12.76
CA VAL A 125 58.34 -19.53 -13.98
C VAL A 125 57.42 -18.37 -14.34
N ILE A 126 56.68 -17.82 -13.38
CA ILE A 126 55.58 -16.87 -13.67
C ILE A 126 55.59 -15.59 -12.83
N GLU A 127 56.49 -15.47 -11.87
CA GLU A 127 56.41 -14.42 -10.87
C GLU A 127 56.96 -13.07 -11.37
N HIS A 128 56.13 -12.02 -11.25
CA HIS A 128 56.50 -10.65 -11.61
C HIS A 128 56.36 -9.72 -10.40
N VAL A 129 57.42 -9.60 -9.58
CA VAL A 129 57.41 -8.92 -8.27
C VAL A 129 56.76 -7.53 -8.27
N GLN A 130 56.94 -6.73 -9.34
CA GLN A 130 56.35 -5.38 -9.41
C GLN A 130 54.90 -5.32 -9.92
N ALA A 131 54.42 -6.36 -10.61
CA ALA A 131 53.08 -6.40 -11.19
C ALA A 131 52.14 -7.36 -10.44
N GLN A 132 52.59 -7.91 -9.32
CA GLN A 132 51.76 -8.74 -8.45
C GLN A 132 50.63 -7.90 -7.85
N THR A 133 49.40 -8.35 -8.05
CA THR A 133 48.23 -7.82 -7.36
C THR A 133 47.94 -8.70 -6.15
N HIS A 134 47.89 -8.09 -4.97
CA HIS A 134 47.56 -8.83 -3.74
C HIS A 134 46.10 -9.31 -3.82
N PRO A 135 45.72 -10.47 -3.26
CA PRO A 135 44.34 -10.95 -3.28
C PRO A 135 43.31 -9.96 -2.70
N ALA A 136 43.75 -9.03 -1.85
CA ALA A 136 42.92 -7.94 -1.32
C ALA A 136 42.50 -6.91 -2.39
N ASP A 137 43.29 -6.78 -3.47
CA ASP A 137 43.03 -5.88 -4.59
C ASP A 137 42.22 -6.56 -5.70
N TRP A 138 41.93 -7.86 -5.56
CA TRP A 138 41.13 -8.61 -6.53
C TRP A 138 39.68 -8.17 -6.43
N GLN A 139 39.24 -7.43 -7.43
CA GLN A 139 37.86 -7.00 -7.59
C GLN A 139 37.40 -7.28 -9.02
N SER A 140 36.13 -7.65 -9.18
CA SER A 140 35.55 -7.78 -10.51
C SER A 140 35.39 -6.41 -11.16
N THR A 141 35.36 -6.36 -12.49
CA THR A 141 35.12 -5.12 -13.24
C THR A 141 33.79 -4.47 -12.84
N LEU A 142 32.76 -5.27 -12.57
CA LEU A 142 31.45 -4.80 -12.10
C LEU A 142 31.53 -4.17 -10.71
N GLN A 143 32.26 -4.78 -9.78
CA GLN A 143 32.48 -4.21 -8.45
C GLN A 143 33.29 -2.90 -8.53
N ALA A 144 34.24 -2.81 -9.45
CA ALA A 144 35.01 -1.60 -9.67
C ALA A 144 34.17 -0.47 -10.30
N SER A 145 33.29 -0.78 -11.24
CA SER A 145 32.50 0.22 -11.99
C SER A 145 31.20 0.65 -11.32
N TYR A 146 30.50 -0.26 -10.64
CA TYR A 146 29.20 -0.02 -10.02
C TYR A 146 29.31 -0.08 -8.50
N ARG A 147 29.78 1.01 -7.94
CA ARG A 147 29.89 1.20 -6.49
C ARG A 147 28.59 1.75 -5.91
N PRO A 148 28.36 1.60 -4.59
CA PRO A 148 27.29 2.31 -3.92
C PRO A 148 27.41 3.82 -4.22
N PRO A 149 26.29 4.50 -4.53
CA PRO A 149 26.31 5.90 -4.98
C PRO A 149 26.83 6.88 -3.91
N THR A 150 26.97 6.43 -2.67
CA THR A 150 27.51 7.19 -1.53
C THR A 150 29.03 7.11 -1.39
N GLU A 151 29.71 6.17 -2.07
CA GLU A 151 31.16 6.01 -1.97
C GLU A 151 31.91 6.94 -2.94
N THR A 152 32.92 7.65 -2.43
CA THR A 152 33.71 8.62 -3.20
C THR A 152 35.14 8.10 -3.41
N ARG A 153 35.44 7.58 -4.61
CA ARG A 153 36.82 7.24 -5.04
C ARG A 153 37.28 8.03 -6.26
N VAL A 154 36.39 8.84 -6.85
CA VAL A 154 36.68 9.64 -8.04
C VAL A 154 36.95 11.08 -7.62
N ALA A 155 38.05 11.65 -8.08
CA ALA A 155 38.52 12.99 -7.69
C ALA A 155 37.64 14.15 -8.22
N GLY A 156 36.65 13.86 -9.09
CA GLY A 156 35.71 14.84 -9.63
C GLY A 156 34.30 14.26 -9.65
N MET A 157 33.49 14.63 -8.67
CA MET A 157 32.09 14.22 -8.56
C MET A 157 31.21 15.46 -8.39
N TYR A 158 30.02 15.43 -8.99
CA TYR A 158 29.01 16.45 -8.73
C TYR A 158 28.55 16.32 -7.28
N MET A 159 28.77 17.37 -6.49
CA MET A 159 28.28 17.42 -5.12
C MET A 159 26.81 17.83 -5.12
N ASP A 160 25.99 17.14 -4.32
CA ASP A 160 24.64 17.59 -4.04
C ASP A 160 24.70 18.81 -3.11
N LEU A 161 24.70 19.99 -3.72
CA LEU A 161 24.75 21.27 -3.04
C LEU A 161 23.32 21.78 -2.86
N PRO A 162 22.77 21.78 -1.63
CA PRO A 162 21.44 22.31 -1.40
C PRO A 162 21.42 23.80 -1.74
N LYS A 163 20.55 24.18 -2.67
CA LYS A 163 20.38 25.58 -3.09
C LYS A 163 19.66 26.45 -2.05
N MET A 164 18.94 25.82 -1.12
CA MET A 164 18.18 26.52 -0.07
C MET A 164 19.04 26.80 1.16
N GLY A 165 19.03 28.05 1.60
CA GLY A 165 19.68 28.44 2.85
C GLY A 165 18.94 27.90 4.09
N PRO A 166 19.57 27.90 5.29
CA PRO A 166 18.93 27.39 6.51
C PRO A 166 17.64 28.12 6.89
N ARG A 167 17.60 29.45 6.72
CA ARG A 167 16.40 30.26 7.00
C ARG A 167 15.27 29.96 6.00
N GLU A 168 15.60 29.87 4.72
CA GLU A 168 14.64 29.55 3.65
C GLU A 168 14.09 28.13 3.83
N ARG A 169 14.93 27.18 4.27
CA ARG A 169 14.50 25.82 4.58
C ARG A 169 13.44 25.81 5.69
N MET A 170 13.66 26.56 6.77
CA MET A 170 12.68 26.69 7.87
C MET A 170 11.36 27.29 7.38
N LEU A 171 11.42 28.34 6.56
CA LEU A 171 10.25 28.99 5.99
C LEU A 171 9.51 28.06 5.02
N ALA A 172 10.23 27.35 4.16
CA ALA A 172 9.66 26.37 3.23
C ALA A 172 8.99 25.20 3.97
N GLU A 173 9.58 24.74 5.07
CA GLU A 173 8.97 23.73 5.93
C GLU A 173 7.67 24.25 6.58
N GLN A 174 7.66 25.51 7.04
CA GLN A 174 6.46 26.14 7.59
C GLN A 174 5.36 26.26 6.53
N MET A 175 5.68 26.75 5.33
CA MET A 175 4.72 26.83 4.22
C MET A 175 4.19 25.44 3.83
N MET A 176 5.05 24.41 3.83
CA MET A 176 4.60 23.04 3.58
C MET A 176 3.68 22.51 4.69
N ARG A 177 3.86 22.95 5.94
CA ARG A 177 2.98 22.56 7.06
C ARG A 177 1.62 23.25 6.94
N GLU A 178 1.60 24.54 6.63
CA GLU A 178 0.37 25.32 6.41
C GLU A 178 -0.40 24.82 5.19
N ALA A 179 0.30 24.50 4.10
CA ALA A 179 -0.33 23.97 2.88
C ALA A 179 -0.95 22.57 3.05
N ARG A 180 -0.63 21.83 4.13
CA ARG A 180 -1.32 20.57 4.45
C ARG A 180 -2.74 20.81 4.94
N GLU A 181 -3.02 21.97 5.53
CA GLU A 181 -4.35 22.34 5.98
C GLU A 181 -5.15 22.86 4.79
N LEU A 182 -5.93 21.96 4.18
CA LEU A 182 -6.80 22.33 3.07
C LEU A 182 -8.00 23.14 3.59
N PRO A 183 -8.39 24.23 2.91
CA PRO A 183 -9.63 24.94 3.23
C PRO A 183 -10.86 24.01 3.17
N PRO A 184 -11.89 24.25 3.99
CA PRO A 184 -13.08 23.39 4.03
C PRO A 184 -13.80 23.31 2.68
N GLU A 185 -13.73 24.36 1.86
CA GLU A 185 -14.27 24.38 0.49
C GLU A 185 -13.50 23.44 -0.45
N ALA A 186 -12.17 23.40 -0.33
CA ALA A 186 -11.32 22.49 -1.10
C ALA A 186 -11.46 21.04 -0.59
N GLN A 187 -11.65 20.85 0.72
CA GLN A 187 -11.95 19.53 1.27
C GLN A 187 -13.29 19.02 0.73
N ALA A 188 -14.33 19.85 0.70
CA ALA A 188 -15.65 19.47 0.20
C ALA A 188 -15.67 19.14 -1.31
N THR A 189 -14.80 19.75 -2.12
CA THR A 189 -14.67 19.36 -3.54
C THR A 189 -13.94 18.03 -3.73
N ILE A 190 -12.98 17.71 -2.85
CA ILE A 190 -12.23 16.44 -2.89
C ILE A 190 -13.05 15.27 -2.30
N SER A 191 -13.70 15.47 -1.16
CA SER A 191 -14.46 14.43 -0.44
C SER A 191 -15.92 14.31 -0.87
N GLY A 192 -16.44 15.31 -1.60
CA GLY A 192 -17.86 15.54 -1.75
C GLY A 192 -18.46 16.26 -0.54
N GLY A 193 -19.51 17.05 -0.77
CA GLY A 193 -20.25 17.73 0.29
C GLY A 193 -20.98 16.74 1.20
N PRO A 194 -21.27 17.12 2.46
CA PRO A 194 -21.97 16.25 3.38
C PRO A 194 -23.39 15.96 2.87
N VAL A 195 -23.73 14.68 2.74
CA VAL A 195 -25.08 14.24 2.41
C VAL A 195 -25.91 14.26 3.69
N PRO A 196 -27.05 14.99 3.73
CA PRO A 196 -27.91 14.98 4.91
C PRO A 196 -28.47 13.58 5.15
N ILE A 197 -28.65 13.23 6.42
CA ILE A 197 -29.22 11.94 6.81
C ILE A 197 -30.66 11.87 6.30
N THR A 198 -31.02 10.74 5.68
CA THR A 198 -32.39 10.48 5.23
C THR A 198 -33.32 10.36 6.44
N THR A 199 -34.22 11.32 6.62
CA THR A 199 -35.11 11.43 7.79
C THR A 199 -36.39 10.60 7.67
N ALA A 200 -36.84 10.31 6.46
CA ALA A 200 -38.07 9.56 6.21
C ALA A 200 -37.93 8.67 4.96
N SER A 201 -38.72 7.60 4.92
CA SER A 201 -38.93 6.86 3.68
C SER A 201 -39.72 7.70 2.68
N VAL A 202 -39.64 7.33 1.39
CA VAL A 202 -40.41 7.97 0.30
C VAL A 202 -41.90 8.07 0.65
N TYR A 203 -42.45 7.03 1.28
CA TYR A 203 -43.84 7.01 1.71
C TYR A 203 -44.16 8.11 2.74
N GLY A 204 -43.30 8.31 3.75
CA GLY A 204 -43.52 9.35 4.76
C GLY A 204 -43.34 10.77 4.22
N ALA A 205 -42.54 10.93 3.16
CA ALA A 205 -42.39 12.21 2.48
C ALA A 205 -43.60 12.54 1.60
N ASP A 206 -44.08 11.56 0.83
CA ASP A 206 -45.11 11.78 -0.18
C ASP A 206 -46.55 11.78 0.38
N TYR A 207 -46.82 10.97 1.41
CA TYR A 207 -48.15 10.85 1.99
C TYR A 207 -48.27 11.64 3.29
N GLN A 208 -48.77 12.85 3.17
CA GLN A 208 -49.02 13.73 4.30
C GLN A 208 -50.51 14.08 4.37
N SER A 209 -51.02 14.30 5.59
CA SER A 209 -52.39 14.76 5.76
C SER A 209 -52.53 16.16 5.18
N HIS A 210 -53.37 16.32 4.18
CA HIS A 210 -53.70 17.62 3.61
C HIS A 210 -54.88 18.24 4.34
N ASP A 211 -54.86 19.57 4.43
CA ASP A 211 -56.03 20.31 4.87
C ASP A 211 -57.17 20.13 3.86
N LEU A 212 -58.36 19.83 4.36
CA LEU A 212 -59.57 19.61 3.56
C LEU A 212 -60.39 20.89 3.36
N THR A 213 -59.87 22.05 3.77
CA THR A 213 -60.52 23.35 3.53
C THR A 213 -60.75 23.59 2.04
N GLY A 214 -61.99 23.89 1.66
CA GLY A 214 -62.35 24.18 0.26
C GLY A 214 -62.57 22.96 -0.62
N VAL A 215 -62.29 21.74 -0.14
CA VAL A 215 -62.57 20.50 -0.86
C VAL A 215 -64.08 20.22 -0.81
N GLN A 216 -64.73 20.24 -1.96
CA GLN A 216 -66.15 19.91 -2.08
C GLN A 216 -66.33 18.40 -2.15
N VAL A 217 -66.99 17.81 -1.14
CA VAL A 217 -67.33 16.39 -1.13
C VAL A 217 -68.52 16.16 -2.08
N GLY A 218 -68.33 15.29 -3.07
CA GLY A 218 -69.38 14.92 -4.02
C GLY A 218 -70.54 14.21 -3.34
N THR A 219 -71.77 14.53 -3.74
CA THR A 219 -72.98 13.83 -3.29
C THR A 219 -73.36 12.70 -4.25
N LYS A 220 -73.93 11.60 -3.74
CA LYS A 220 -74.33 10.45 -4.58
C LYS A 220 -75.32 10.80 -5.71
N VAL A 221 -76.16 11.82 -5.51
CA VAL A 221 -77.00 12.42 -6.56
C VAL A 221 -76.92 13.92 -6.36
N THR A 222 -76.31 14.62 -7.33
CA THR A 222 -76.03 16.07 -7.21
C THR A 222 -77.04 16.91 -7.98
N LYS A 223 -77.39 16.49 -9.20
CA LYS A 223 -78.29 17.23 -10.09
C LYS A 223 -79.27 16.27 -10.77
N ASP A 224 -80.44 16.80 -11.07
CA ASP A 224 -81.43 16.15 -11.91
C ASP A 224 -81.07 16.33 -13.41
N PRO A 225 -81.72 15.62 -14.35
CA PRO A 225 -81.46 15.77 -15.79
C PRO A 225 -81.60 17.22 -16.31
N ASP A 226 -82.45 18.02 -15.66
CA ASP A 226 -82.65 19.45 -15.96
C ASP A 226 -81.56 20.36 -15.36
N GLY A 227 -80.56 19.81 -14.66
CA GLY A 227 -79.45 20.55 -14.05
C GLY A 227 -79.78 21.23 -12.72
N ARG A 228 -80.97 21.02 -12.17
CA ARG A 228 -81.40 21.53 -10.85
C ARG A 228 -80.74 20.74 -9.72
N PRO A 229 -80.48 21.36 -8.54
CA PRO A 229 -79.92 20.64 -7.40
C PRO A 229 -80.92 19.63 -6.84
N ALA A 230 -80.47 18.38 -6.68
CA ALA A 230 -81.34 17.31 -6.18
C ALA A 230 -81.68 17.51 -4.70
N GLN A 231 -82.97 17.51 -4.36
CA GLN A 231 -83.43 17.48 -2.98
C GLN A 231 -83.70 16.04 -2.55
N ARG A 232 -83.04 15.61 -1.48
CA ARG A 232 -83.22 14.27 -0.92
C ARG A 232 -84.21 14.28 0.22
N ASP A 233 -85.10 13.30 0.20
CA ASP A 233 -86.06 13.02 1.26
C ASP A 233 -85.48 11.94 2.22
N PRO A 234 -85.14 12.30 3.47
CA PRO A 234 -84.59 11.35 4.44
C PRO A 234 -85.63 10.31 4.90
N THR A 235 -86.92 10.66 4.94
CA THR A 235 -88.00 9.77 5.37
C THR A 235 -88.22 8.67 4.34
N PHE A 236 -88.28 9.05 3.06
CA PHE A 236 -88.38 8.09 1.96
C PHE A 236 -87.21 7.08 1.96
N LEU A 237 -85.98 7.56 2.20
CA LEU A 237 -84.80 6.70 2.24
C LEU A 237 -84.83 5.69 3.39
N ALA A 238 -85.39 6.08 4.54
CA ALA A 238 -85.55 5.22 5.70
C ALA A 238 -86.66 4.18 5.52
N GLU A 239 -87.82 4.59 5.00
CA GLU A 239 -88.98 3.70 4.80
C GLU A 239 -88.75 2.65 3.72
N THR A 240 -88.04 3.02 2.66
CA THR A 240 -87.68 2.10 1.56
C THR A 240 -86.49 1.21 1.88
N ASN A 241 -85.88 1.35 3.08
CA ASN A 241 -84.66 0.64 3.49
C ASN A 241 -83.47 0.82 2.53
N ILE A 242 -83.44 1.90 1.73
CA ILE A 242 -82.27 2.25 0.91
C ILE A 242 -81.10 2.67 1.82
N MET A 243 -81.41 3.29 2.97
CA MET A 243 -80.47 3.64 4.01
C MET A 243 -81.12 3.44 5.38
N SER A 244 -80.38 2.94 6.36
CA SER A 244 -80.89 2.87 7.73
C SER A 244 -81.21 4.27 8.24
N LYS A 245 -82.34 4.43 8.93
CA LYS A 245 -82.78 5.70 9.53
C LYS A 245 -81.67 6.44 10.29
N GLN A 246 -80.93 5.70 11.15
CA GLN A 246 -79.84 6.28 11.96
C GLN A 246 -78.72 6.92 11.11
N LEU A 247 -78.36 6.31 9.98
CA LEU A 247 -77.36 6.86 9.06
C LEU A 247 -77.92 8.05 8.27
N ALA A 248 -79.18 7.95 7.84
CA ALA A 248 -79.85 9.03 7.12
C ALA A 248 -79.94 10.30 7.98
N ASP A 249 -80.37 10.14 9.23
CA ASP A 249 -80.50 11.23 10.20
C ASP A 249 -79.14 11.88 10.49
N ARG A 250 -78.06 11.08 10.61
CA ARG A 250 -76.71 11.61 10.87
C ARG A 250 -76.10 12.33 9.67
N ILE A 251 -76.25 11.79 8.46
CA ILE A 251 -75.64 12.35 7.25
C ILE A 251 -76.41 13.61 6.79
N MET A 252 -77.73 13.62 6.93
CA MET A 252 -78.61 14.70 6.46
C MET A 252 -79.17 15.55 7.60
N GLY A 253 -78.44 15.66 8.71
CA GLY A 253 -78.84 16.25 10.00
C GLY A 253 -79.91 17.33 9.94
N ASN A 254 -79.68 18.43 9.23
CA ASN A 254 -80.64 19.54 9.16
C ASN A 254 -81.98 19.14 8.54
N LYS A 255 -81.95 18.45 7.39
CA LYS A 255 -83.16 17.98 6.69
C LYS A 255 -83.89 16.90 7.47
N ALA A 256 -83.14 16.02 8.15
CA ALA A 256 -83.72 15.00 9.00
C ALA A 256 -84.44 15.60 10.21
N LYS A 257 -83.86 16.64 10.84
CA LYS A 257 -84.52 17.38 11.93
C LYS A 257 -85.80 18.06 11.47
N GLU A 258 -85.80 18.70 10.31
CA GLU A 258 -87.00 19.29 9.69
C GLU A 258 -88.07 18.23 9.37
N ALA A 259 -87.66 17.04 8.92
CA ALA A 259 -88.57 15.94 8.60
C ALA A 259 -89.13 15.19 9.83
N GLY A 260 -88.63 15.47 11.05
CA GLY A 260 -89.17 14.92 12.28
C GLY A 260 -88.18 14.15 13.16
N ALA A 261 -86.87 14.14 12.86
CA ALA A 261 -85.86 13.64 13.78
C ALA A 261 -85.77 14.55 15.02
N GLN A 262 -85.81 13.95 16.21
CA GLN A 262 -85.75 14.66 17.48
C GLN A 262 -84.51 14.22 18.26
N ASP A 263 -83.93 15.17 18.99
CA ASP A 263 -82.79 14.87 19.85
C ASP A 263 -83.22 13.94 21.00
N THR A 264 -82.32 13.03 21.40
CA THR A 264 -82.58 12.08 22.47
C THR A 264 -82.29 12.70 23.84
N THR A 265 -83.05 12.29 24.85
CA THR A 265 -82.84 12.72 26.23
C THR A 265 -81.79 11.82 26.87
N LEU A 266 -80.78 12.41 27.50
CA LEU A 266 -79.70 11.68 28.14
C LEU A 266 -79.96 11.50 29.63
N LEU A 267 -79.45 10.40 30.19
CA LEU A 267 -79.41 10.24 31.65
C LEU A 267 -78.39 11.20 32.26
N PRO A 268 -78.55 11.60 33.54
CA PRO A 268 -77.62 12.50 34.22
C PRO A 268 -76.18 11.95 34.33
N ASN A 269 -76.03 10.63 34.37
CA ASN A 269 -74.72 9.98 34.44
C ASN A 269 -74.23 9.57 33.04
N PRO A 270 -73.13 10.14 32.54
CA PRO A 270 -72.56 9.78 31.23
C PRO A 270 -71.90 8.39 31.20
N ASP A 271 -71.59 7.79 32.36
CA ASP A 271 -70.97 6.45 32.42
C ASP A 271 -71.96 5.32 32.08
N VAL A 272 -73.26 5.62 32.11
CA VAL A 272 -74.30 4.65 31.75
C VAL A 272 -74.36 4.55 30.22
N PRO A 273 -74.25 3.33 29.63
CA PRO A 273 -74.25 3.17 28.19
C PRO A 273 -75.58 3.62 27.57
N VAL A 274 -75.52 4.42 26.51
CA VAL A 274 -76.71 4.92 25.81
C VAL A 274 -77.23 3.85 24.85
N THR A 275 -78.44 3.35 25.14
CA THR A 275 -79.18 2.33 24.38
C THR A 275 -80.67 2.70 24.32
N ILE A 276 -81.44 1.98 23.50
CA ILE A 276 -82.89 2.19 23.35
C ILE A 276 -83.61 2.15 24.72
N TYR A 277 -83.21 1.22 25.60
CA TYR A 277 -83.82 1.06 26.91
C TYR A 277 -83.45 2.19 27.86
N THR A 278 -82.20 2.67 27.84
CA THR A 278 -81.78 3.77 28.73
C THR A 278 -82.38 5.10 28.30
N GLU A 279 -82.60 5.30 27.00
CA GLU A 279 -83.36 6.45 26.49
C GLU A 279 -84.81 6.41 26.96
N ALA A 280 -85.46 5.24 26.93
CA ALA A 280 -86.82 5.10 27.45
C ALA A 280 -86.91 5.36 28.95
N VAL A 281 -85.87 4.99 29.72
CA VAL A 281 -85.79 5.34 31.14
C VAL A 281 -85.60 6.86 31.31
N ALA A 282 -84.73 7.48 30.52
CA ALA A 282 -84.51 8.93 30.54
C ALA A 282 -85.77 9.73 30.19
N LYS A 283 -86.57 9.25 29.23
CA LYS A 283 -87.88 9.82 28.84
C LYS A 283 -89.02 9.45 29.78
N GLN A 284 -88.77 8.65 30.81
CA GLN A 284 -89.78 8.10 31.72
C GLN A 284 -90.88 7.26 31.02
N THR A 285 -90.58 6.69 29.84
CA THR A 285 -91.50 5.85 29.06
C THR A 285 -91.25 4.35 29.23
N TYR A 286 -90.18 3.96 29.94
CA TYR A 286 -89.74 2.56 30.07
C TYR A 286 -90.85 1.60 30.51
N GLY A 287 -91.55 1.89 31.61
CA GLY A 287 -92.60 0.99 32.15
C GLY A 287 -93.87 0.86 31.28
N GLY A 288 -94.03 1.72 30.26
CA GLY A 288 -95.16 1.66 29.32
C GLY A 288 -94.78 1.06 27.96
N VAL A 289 -93.58 1.34 27.47
CA VAL A 289 -93.12 0.91 26.13
C VAL A 289 -92.42 -0.45 26.19
N PHE A 290 -91.73 -0.75 27.28
CA PHE A 290 -90.96 -1.97 27.44
C PHE A 290 -91.47 -2.75 28.67
N PRO A 291 -91.58 -4.09 28.58
CA PRO A 291 -91.94 -4.90 29.73
C PRO A 291 -90.78 -4.89 30.74
N GLY A 292 -91.01 -4.28 31.90
CA GLY A 292 -90.00 -4.15 32.95
C GLY A 292 -90.52 -3.40 34.17
N THR A 293 -89.73 -3.40 35.24
CA THR A 293 -90.00 -2.60 36.45
C THR A 293 -89.15 -1.33 36.39
N THR A 294 -89.75 -0.19 36.70
CA THR A 294 -89.00 1.06 36.87
C THR A 294 -88.25 1.01 38.19
N THR A 295 -87.00 1.46 38.20
CA THR A 295 -86.16 1.51 39.39
C THR A 295 -85.93 2.95 39.83
N LEU A 296 -85.79 3.16 41.14
CA LEU A 296 -85.47 4.47 41.71
C LEU A 296 -84.03 4.90 41.37
N ASN A 297 -83.13 3.94 41.16
CA ASN A 297 -81.71 4.18 40.90
C ASN A 297 -81.46 4.42 39.40
N SER A 298 -81.13 5.64 39.02
CA SER A 298 -80.80 6.02 37.64
C SER A 298 -79.40 5.59 37.18
N SER A 299 -78.50 5.21 38.09
CA SER A 299 -77.16 4.70 37.76
C SER A 299 -77.17 3.22 37.33
N SER A 300 -78.18 2.47 37.75
CA SER A 300 -78.41 1.07 37.36
C SER A 300 -79.89 0.85 37.06
N PRO A 301 -80.38 1.39 35.93
CA PRO A 301 -81.81 1.50 35.67
C PRO A 301 -82.53 0.15 35.48
N PHE A 302 -81.80 -0.92 35.14
CA PHE A 302 -82.36 -2.25 34.87
C PHE A 302 -82.20 -3.24 36.03
N GLY A 303 -82.01 -2.74 37.25
CA GLY A 303 -82.02 -3.58 38.45
C GLY A 303 -83.36 -4.29 38.63
N LYS A 304 -83.35 -5.59 38.94
CA LYS A 304 -84.59 -6.32 39.21
C LYS A 304 -85.19 -5.85 40.53
N SER A 305 -86.35 -5.22 40.45
CA SER A 305 -87.19 -4.87 41.60
C SER A 305 -88.38 -5.84 41.65
N THR A 306 -88.53 -6.56 42.76
CA THR A 306 -89.58 -7.59 42.93
C THR A 306 -90.47 -7.34 44.14
N ASN A 307 -90.52 -6.10 44.65
CA ASN A 307 -91.25 -5.79 45.90
C ASN A 307 -92.72 -6.25 45.87
N PHE A 308 -93.40 -6.10 44.73
CA PHE A 308 -94.76 -6.58 44.53
C PHE A 308 -94.88 -8.11 44.67
N THR A 309 -93.95 -8.88 44.07
CA THR A 309 -94.01 -10.35 44.04
C THR A 309 -93.25 -11.06 45.16
N LYS A 310 -92.59 -10.32 46.06
CA LYS A 310 -91.92 -10.89 47.25
C LYS A 310 -92.92 -11.63 48.16
N PRO A 311 -92.52 -12.74 48.79
CA PRO A 311 -93.36 -13.44 49.76
C PRO A 311 -93.56 -12.59 51.02
N MET A 312 -94.73 -12.68 51.65
CA MET A 312 -95.09 -11.87 52.84
C MET A 312 -94.20 -12.09 54.06
N SER A 313 -93.50 -13.23 54.12
CA SER A 313 -92.55 -13.55 55.18
C SER A 313 -91.15 -12.99 54.94
N ASP A 314 -90.88 -12.35 53.80
CA ASP A 314 -89.58 -11.73 53.51
C ASP A 314 -89.39 -10.51 54.43
N TYR A 315 -88.24 -10.46 55.11
CA TYR A 315 -87.86 -9.39 56.04
C TYR A 315 -87.83 -7.99 55.38
N SER A 316 -87.79 -7.92 54.05
CA SER A 316 -87.70 -6.69 53.26
C SER A 316 -88.93 -6.41 52.39
N LYS A 317 -90.06 -7.09 52.62
CA LYS A 317 -91.34 -6.84 51.94
C LYS A 317 -92.01 -5.59 52.51
N VAL A 318 -92.43 -4.69 51.63
CA VAL A 318 -93.24 -3.52 51.99
C VAL A 318 -94.58 -3.57 51.25
N VAL A 319 -95.68 -3.36 51.98
CA VAL A 319 -97.08 -3.45 51.51
C VAL A 319 -97.63 -2.09 51.07
N ILE A 320 -96.96 -1.44 50.12
CA ILE A 320 -97.42 -0.15 49.53
C ILE A 320 -98.43 -0.39 48.39
N ASP A 321 -98.33 -1.54 47.72
CA ASP A 321 -99.04 -1.87 46.48
C ASP A 321 -100.22 -2.86 46.68
N GLU A 322 -100.55 -3.21 47.94
CA GLU A 322 -101.65 -4.11 48.35
C GLU A 322 -102.85 -3.31 48.89
#